data_AF-A0A6B8M0P0-F1
#
_entry.id   AF-A0A6B8M0P0-F1
#
_cell.length_a   1.000
_cell.length_b   1.000
_cell.length_c   1.000
_cell.angle_alpha   90.00
_cell.angle_beta   90.00
_cell.angle_gamma   90.00
#
_symmetry.space_group_name_H-M   'P 1'
#
loop_
_entity.id
_entity.type
_entity.pdbx_description
1 polymer ?
#
loop_
_entity_poly.entity_id
_entity_poly.type
_entity_poly.pdbx_seq_one_letter_code
_entity_poly.pdbx_strand_id
1 'polypeptide(L)'
;MSVVMRGGRIPTMEDRRSMSGFQMVVSAIEDVPIVHCHIPRTGGMSVDYFFRNVLGDDHCYRLGTDADFIRIRDPNDSFHAFRWKYLSAHLPAREIMTIMGGRKFFMFTILRDPVQREISAFKNIVEHSYVEHTHPVGNFDDYLDMKERLQEKDVQRAHIRLRDEASASNDLLQYLSAGHAIVTVEKNFVIQEYIRATLGTRHVIQPHNISTSSFELTSEQRRRLEPFIEADMALYELVRAAERTGSLLNDWRVGWREKTAAAPAIAQDRASARPAAAPAHMPGPHP
;
A
#
# COMPACT_ATOMS: atom_id res chain seq x y z
N MET A 1 -27.74 5.66 6.75
CA MET A 1 -28.38 4.88 5.67
C MET A 1 -27.67 3.53 5.59
N SER A 2 -28.36 2.45 5.96
CA SER A 2 -27.83 1.08 5.85
C SER A 2 -27.97 0.58 4.41
N VAL A 3 -26.83 0.33 3.76
CA VAL A 3 -26.79 -0.23 2.40
C VAL A 3 -27.00 -1.74 2.48
N VAL A 4 -28.14 -2.20 1.96
CA VAL A 4 -28.39 -3.62 1.69
C VAL A 4 -27.62 -3.99 0.42
N MET A 5 -26.50 -4.69 0.58
CA MET A 5 -25.77 -5.33 -0.52
C MET A 5 -26.66 -6.43 -1.12
N ARG A 6 -27.07 -6.29 -2.39
CA ARG A 6 -27.69 -7.41 -3.12
C ARG A 6 -26.67 -8.52 -3.28
N GLY A 7 -26.99 -9.68 -2.71
CA GLY A 7 -26.11 -10.84 -2.60
C GLY A 7 -25.69 -11.41 -3.95
N GLY A 8 -24.46 -11.11 -4.35
CA GLY A 8 -23.65 -12.07 -5.09
C GLY A 8 -23.22 -13.16 -4.10
N ARG A 9 -23.42 -14.44 -4.47
CA ARG A 9 -23.01 -15.57 -3.63
C ARG A 9 -21.50 -15.50 -3.40
N ILE A 10 -21.08 -15.35 -2.14
CA ILE A 10 -19.67 -15.45 -1.76
C ILE A 10 -19.22 -16.88 -2.11
N PRO A 11 -18.18 -17.07 -2.93
CA PRO A 11 -17.70 -18.41 -3.28
C PRO A 11 -17.33 -19.18 -2.02
N THR A 12 -17.81 -20.40 -1.92
CA THR A 12 -17.54 -21.29 -0.78
C THR A 12 -16.07 -21.73 -0.77
N MET A 13 -15.60 -22.26 0.36
CA MET A 13 -14.26 -22.85 0.45
C MET A 13 -14.04 -24.01 -0.55
N GLU A 14 -15.10 -24.71 -0.95
CA GLU A 14 -15.05 -25.76 -1.99
C GLU A 14 -14.93 -25.17 -3.39
N ASP A 15 -15.61 -24.05 -3.69
CA ASP A 15 -15.46 -23.33 -4.96
C ASP A 15 -14.02 -22.83 -5.18
N ARG A 16 -13.31 -22.50 -4.08
CA ARG A 16 -11.91 -22.06 -4.12
C ARG A 16 -10.92 -23.21 -4.35
N ARG A 17 -11.27 -24.44 -3.99
CA ARG A 17 -10.41 -25.65 -4.14
C ARG A 17 -10.49 -26.27 -5.54
N SER A 18 -11.56 -26.03 -6.30
CA SER A 18 -11.72 -26.55 -7.68
C SER A 18 -11.00 -25.72 -8.75
N MET A 19 -10.49 -24.54 -8.40
CA MET A 19 -9.69 -23.71 -9.31
C MET A 19 -8.22 -24.12 -9.28
N SER A 20 -7.88 -25.25 -9.92
CA SER A 20 -6.50 -25.74 -10.07
C SER A 20 -5.54 -24.71 -10.71
N GLY A 21 -6.07 -23.74 -11.47
CA GLY A 21 -5.30 -22.59 -11.99
C GLY A 21 -4.91 -21.54 -10.93
N PHE A 22 -5.63 -21.46 -9.80
CA PHE A 22 -5.37 -20.49 -8.74
C PHE A 22 -4.15 -20.87 -7.90
N GLN A 23 -3.93 -22.18 -7.66
CA GLN A 23 -2.73 -22.67 -6.98
C GLN A 23 -1.44 -22.43 -7.79
N MET A 24 -1.48 -22.52 -9.12
CA MET A 24 -0.32 -22.19 -9.98
C MET A 24 0.00 -20.69 -10.03
N VAL A 25 -1.02 -19.83 -9.89
CA VAL A 25 -0.86 -18.38 -9.89
C VAL A 25 -0.13 -17.90 -8.64
N VAL A 26 -0.44 -18.47 -7.48
CA VAL A 26 0.23 -18.13 -6.22
C VAL A 26 1.70 -18.57 -6.22
N SER A 27 2.07 -19.61 -6.98
CA SER A 27 3.47 -20.02 -7.15
C SER A 27 4.29 -19.14 -8.11
N ALA A 28 3.62 -18.35 -8.96
CA ALA A 28 4.27 -17.47 -9.94
C ALA A 28 4.49 -16.04 -9.42
N ILE A 29 3.80 -15.65 -8.33
CA ILE A 29 4.26 -14.54 -7.50
C ILE A 29 5.55 -15.04 -6.86
N GLU A 30 6.66 -14.71 -7.50
CA GLU A 30 8.01 -14.89 -6.96
C GLU A 30 8.05 -14.53 -5.46
N ASP A 31 9.04 -15.04 -4.72
CA ASP A 31 9.23 -14.80 -3.28
C ASP A 31 9.47 -13.33 -2.86
N VAL A 32 9.08 -12.37 -3.71
CA VAL A 32 9.17 -10.92 -3.53
C VAL A 32 7.85 -10.39 -2.97
N PRO A 33 7.80 -9.96 -1.70
CA PRO A 33 6.59 -9.40 -1.10
C PRO A 33 6.14 -8.11 -1.79
N ILE A 34 4.83 -7.90 -1.85
CA ILE A 34 4.20 -6.66 -2.27
C ILE A 34 3.98 -5.80 -1.02
N VAL A 35 4.48 -4.57 -1.03
CA VAL A 35 4.30 -3.60 0.04
C VAL A 35 3.49 -2.42 -0.47
N HIS A 36 2.36 -2.16 0.15
CA HIS A 36 1.54 -1.00 -0.08
C HIS A 36 1.85 0.05 0.99
N CYS A 37 2.52 1.12 0.58
CA CYS A 37 2.67 2.34 1.37
C CYS A 37 1.31 3.06 1.37
N HIS A 38 0.45 2.67 2.31
CA HIS A 38 -0.94 3.08 2.35
C HIS A 38 -1.04 4.50 2.89
N ILE A 39 -1.39 5.45 2.01
CA ILE A 39 -1.67 6.83 2.40
C ILE A 39 -3.15 6.93 2.83
N PRO A 40 -3.47 7.51 3.98
CA PRO A 40 -4.86 7.67 4.40
C PRO A 40 -5.71 8.37 3.33
N ARG A 41 -6.91 7.83 3.10
CA ARG A 41 -7.97 8.37 2.20
C ARG A 41 -7.65 8.37 0.71
N THR A 42 -6.72 7.53 0.26
CA THR A 42 -6.41 7.33 -1.16
C THR A 42 -6.96 6.01 -1.71
N GLY A 43 -7.99 5.42 -1.07
CA GLY A 43 -8.61 4.17 -1.52
C GLY A 43 -7.86 2.90 -1.11
N GLY A 44 -6.85 3.01 -0.24
CA GLY A 44 -6.04 1.87 0.17
C GLY A 44 -6.79 0.74 0.87
N MET A 45 -7.90 1.04 1.56
CA MET A 45 -8.80 0.00 2.11
C MET A 45 -9.37 -0.92 1.03
N SER A 46 -9.72 -0.39 -0.14
CA SER A 46 -10.23 -1.18 -1.26
C SER A 46 -9.14 -2.08 -1.83
N VAL A 47 -7.89 -1.60 -1.85
CA VAL A 47 -6.72 -2.38 -2.28
C VAL A 47 -6.39 -3.47 -1.26
N ASP A 48 -6.44 -3.17 0.04
CA ASP A 48 -6.27 -4.17 1.10
C ASP A 48 -7.32 -5.29 0.97
N TYR A 49 -8.59 -4.92 0.79
CA TYR A 49 -9.67 -5.90 0.59
C TYR A 49 -9.45 -6.73 -0.67
N PHE A 50 -8.99 -6.12 -1.75
CA PHE A 50 -8.64 -6.83 -2.98
C PHE A 50 -7.56 -7.90 -2.73
N PHE A 51 -6.41 -7.51 -2.15
CA PHE A 51 -5.31 -8.45 -1.93
C PHE A 51 -5.67 -9.56 -0.96
N ARG A 52 -6.44 -9.26 0.10
CA ARG A 52 -6.93 -10.27 1.05
C ARG A 52 -7.84 -11.30 0.38
N ASN A 53 -8.69 -10.87 -0.55
CA ASN A 53 -9.54 -11.81 -1.29
C ASN A 53 -8.77 -12.68 -2.29
N VAL A 54 -7.69 -12.15 -2.88
CA VAL A 54 -6.88 -12.88 -3.86
C VAL A 54 -5.86 -13.79 -3.20
N LEU A 55 -5.15 -13.31 -2.18
CA LEU A 55 -4.06 -14.04 -1.55
C LEU A 55 -4.53 -14.86 -0.34
N GLY A 56 -5.65 -14.50 0.27
CA GLY A 56 -6.10 -15.03 1.56
C GLY A 56 -5.51 -14.24 2.74
N ASP A 57 -6.25 -14.21 3.84
CA ASP A 57 -5.91 -13.42 5.03
C ASP A 57 -4.56 -13.82 5.65
N ASP A 58 -4.20 -15.10 5.63
CA ASP A 58 -2.94 -15.60 6.20
C ASP A 58 -1.69 -15.10 5.46
N HIS A 59 -1.86 -14.59 4.24
CA HIS A 59 -0.80 -14.07 3.38
C HIS A 59 -0.75 -12.54 3.34
N CYS A 60 -1.66 -11.87 4.05
CA CYS A 60 -1.75 -10.42 4.12
C CYS A 60 -1.50 -9.92 5.54
N TYR A 61 -0.76 -8.83 5.66
CA TYR A 61 -0.60 -8.16 6.94
C TYR A 61 -0.81 -6.66 6.82
N ARG A 62 -1.39 -6.06 7.85
CA ARG A 62 -1.59 -4.62 7.93
C ARG A 62 -0.94 -4.09 9.19
N LEU A 63 -0.03 -3.13 9.03
CA LEU A 63 0.54 -2.35 10.13
C LEU A 63 -0.44 -1.24 10.49
N GLY A 64 -0.98 -1.32 11.70
CA GLY A 64 -1.97 -0.38 12.19
C GLY A 64 -1.73 0.14 13.60
N THR A 65 -0.80 -0.46 14.35
CA THR A 65 -0.58 -0.12 15.76
C THR A 65 0.91 0.04 16.08
N ASP A 66 1.21 0.79 17.15
CA ASP A 66 2.58 0.92 17.68
C ASP A 66 3.20 -0.42 18.06
N ALA A 67 2.39 -1.35 18.55
CA ALA A 67 2.82 -2.71 18.84
C ALA A 67 3.26 -3.47 17.57
N ASP A 68 2.58 -3.24 16.44
CA ASP A 68 2.99 -3.84 15.16
C ASP A 68 4.36 -3.30 14.71
N PHE A 69 4.65 -2.02 14.95
CA PHE A 69 5.93 -1.41 14.59
C PHE A 69 7.09 -1.98 15.42
N ILE A 70 6.89 -2.11 16.73
CA ILE A 70 7.90 -2.71 17.62
C ILE A 70 8.18 -4.15 17.17
N ARG A 71 7.13 -4.91 16.88
CA ARG A 71 7.26 -6.31 16.47
C ARG A 71 8.05 -6.46 15.17
N ILE A 72 7.77 -5.66 14.16
CA ILE A 72 8.46 -5.77 12.87
C ILE A 72 9.93 -5.32 12.93
N ARG A 73 10.25 -4.38 13.83
CA ARG A 73 11.64 -3.95 14.05
C ARG A 73 12.47 -4.96 14.83
N ASP A 74 11.85 -5.91 15.52
CA ASP A 74 12.58 -6.99 16.18
C ASP A 74 13.23 -7.90 15.11
N PRO A 75 14.57 -7.95 15.01
CA PRO A 75 15.23 -8.79 14.03
C PRO A 75 14.88 -10.28 14.20
N ASN A 76 14.49 -10.72 15.39
CA ASN A 76 14.05 -12.10 15.67
C ASN A 76 12.62 -12.38 15.18
N ASP A 77 11.75 -11.37 15.11
CA ASP A 77 10.36 -11.48 14.63
C ASP A 77 10.22 -11.02 13.16
N SER A 78 11.22 -10.31 12.61
CA SER A 78 11.30 -9.98 11.18
C SER A 78 11.29 -11.22 10.26
N PHE A 79 11.49 -12.41 10.83
CA PHE A 79 11.31 -13.73 10.21
C PHE A 79 9.84 -14.09 9.92
N HIS A 80 8.88 -13.51 10.65
CA HIS A 80 7.45 -13.69 10.37
C HIS A 80 6.95 -12.79 9.24
N ALA A 81 7.62 -11.68 8.96
CA ALA A 81 7.24 -10.81 7.85
C ALA A 81 7.35 -11.49 6.48
N PHE A 82 8.17 -12.54 6.36
CA PHE A 82 8.39 -13.29 5.12
C PHE A 82 7.26 -14.25 4.75
N ARG A 83 6.34 -14.57 5.67
CA ARG A 83 5.18 -15.40 5.31
C ARG A 83 4.14 -14.60 4.53
N TRP A 84 4.19 -13.28 4.64
CA TRP A 84 3.22 -12.39 4.00
C TRP A 84 3.66 -12.10 2.57
N LYS A 85 2.75 -12.34 1.64
CA LYS A 85 2.90 -11.96 0.23
C LYS A 85 2.47 -10.50 0.01
N TYR A 86 1.66 -9.96 0.91
CA TYR A 86 1.20 -8.57 0.90
C TYR A 86 1.29 -7.92 2.28
N LEU A 87 1.89 -6.72 2.33
CA LEU A 87 1.99 -5.88 3.51
C LEU A 87 1.39 -4.50 3.20
N SER A 88 0.50 -4.01 4.06
CA SER A 88 -0.07 -2.65 3.96
C SER A 88 0.28 -1.86 5.20
N ALA A 89 0.78 -0.64 5.05
CA ALA A 89 1.26 0.15 6.18
C ALA A 89 0.98 1.64 5.98
N HIS A 90 0.47 2.29 7.03
CA HIS A 90 0.39 3.76 7.12
C HIS A 90 1.75 4.32 7.58
N LEU A 91 2.79 4.00 6.83
CA LEU A 91 4.16 4.40 7.12
C LEU A 91 4.77 5.17 5.97
N PRO A 92 5.67 6.12 6.24
CA PRO A 92 6.53 6.67 5.22
C PRO A 92 7.37 5.59 4.54
N ALA A 93 7.57 5.74 3.25
CA ALA A 93 8.33 4.84 2.40
C ALA A 93 9.76 4.61 2.93
N ARG A 94 10.41 5.64 3.48
CA ARG A 94 11.72 5.54 4.15
C ARG A 94 11.70 4.53 5.30
N GLU A 95 10.64 4.53 6.12
CA GLU A 95 10.52 3.61 7.24
C GLU A 95 10.25 2.19 6.78
N ILE A 96 9.41 2.04 5.74
CA ILE A 96 9.19 0.74 5.08
C ILE A 96 10.52 0.19 4.55
N MET A 97 11.30 1.00 3.83
CA MET A 97 12.61 0.58 3.32
C MET A 97 13.56 0.15 4.44
N THR A 98 13.53 0.86 5.58
CA THR A 98 14.33 0.54 6.76
C THR A 98 13.91 -0.81 7.35
N ILE A 99 12.61 -1.03 7.51
CA ILE A 99 12.00 -2.28 7.98
C ILE A 99 12.38 -3.46 7.07
N MET A 100 12.35 -3.24 5.75
CA MET A 100 12.64 -4.30 4.79
C MET A 100 14.15 -4.59 4.70
N GLY A 101 15.02 -3.79 5.30
CA GLY A 101 16.41 -4.16 5.59
C GLY A 101 17.23 -4.59 4.38
N GLY A 102 17.09 -3.91 3.24
CA GLY A 102 17.80 -4.23 1.99
C GLY A 102 17.29 -5.46 1.24
N ARG A 103 16.20 -6.08 1.71
CA ARG A 103 15.54 -7.19 1.02
C ARG A 103 14.87 -6.71 -0.26
N LYS A 104 14.61 -7.65 -1.18
CA LYS A 104 13.82 -7.37 -2.39
C LYS A 104 12.34 -7.35 -2.03
N PHE A 105 11.66 -6.30 -2.43
CA PHE A 105 10.21 -6.17 -2.34
C PHE A 105 9.73 -5.25 -3.46
N PHE A 106 8.46 -5.38 -3.80
CA PHE A 106 7.79 -4.45 -4.68
C PHE A 106 6.96 -3.50 -3.85
N MET A 107 7.29 -2.20 -3.85
CA MET A 107 6.48 -1.20 -3.14
C MET A 107 5.70 -0.33 -4.11
N PHE A 108 4.46 -0.04 -3.73
CA PHE A 108 3.63 0.94 -4.42
C PHE A 108 2.83 1.80 -3.44
N THR A 109 2.33 2.93 -3.94
CA THR A 109 1.35 3.77 -3.24
C THR A 109 0.32 4.30 -4.21
N ILE A 110 -0.76 4.85 -3.67
CA ILE A 110 -1.85 5.45 -4.40
C ILE A 110 -2.01 6.89 -3.93
N LEU A 111 -1.98 7.81 -4.87
CA LEU A 111 -2.27 9.23 -4.66
C LEU A 111 -3.71 9.54 -5.02
N ARG A 112 -4.29 10.50 -4.33
CA ARG A 112 -5.58 11.08 -4.67
C ARG A 112 -5.41 12.58 -4.84
N ASP A 113 -6.27 13.21 -5.64
CA ASP A 113 -6.40 14.67 -5.64
C ASP A 113 -6.41 15.18 -4.19
N PRO A 114 -5.45 16.05 -3.80
CA PRO A 114 -5.28 16.44 -2.41
C PRO A 114 -6.52 17.07 -1.79
N VAL A 115 -7.28 17.87 -2.55
CA VAL A 115 -8.54 18.46 -2.07
C VAL A 115 -9.57 17.37 -1.80
N GLN A 116 -9.73 16.41 -2.72
CA GLN A 116 -10.64 15.27 -2.53
C GLN A 116 -10.22 14.36 -1.37
N ARG A 117 -8.91 14.21 -1.13
CA ARG A 117 -8.36 13.46 0.00
C ARG A 117 -8.75 14.12 1.32
N GLU A 118 -8.61 15.44 1.42
CA GLU A 118 -8.94 16.23 2.62
C GLU A 118 -10.45 16.21 2.91
N ILE A 119 -11.29 16.38 1.89
CA ILE A 119 -12.75 16.21 2.02
C ILE A 119 -13.09 14.80 2.54
N SER A 120 -12.41 13.77 2.03
CA SER A 120 -12.61 12.40 2.46
C SER A 120 -12.11 12.15 3.89
N ALA A 121 -11.07 12.85 4.34
CA ALA A 121 -10.58 12.80 5.71
C ALA A 121 -11.59 13.45 6.68
N PHE A 122 -12.04 14.66 6.37
CA PHE A 122 -13.09 15.37 7.10
C PHE A 122 -14.34 14.50 7.28
N LYS A 123 -14.90 13.97 6.18
CA LYS A 123 -16.10 13.12 6.23
C LYS A 123 -15.90 11.92 7.13
N ASN A 124 -14.71 11.30 7.10
CA ASN A 124 -14.46 10.17 7.97
C ASN A 124 -14.44 10.54 9.45
N ILE A 125 -13.82 11.67 9.81
CA ILE A 125 -13.78 12.16 11.18
C ILE A 125 -15.19 12.40 11.70
N VAL A 126 -16.04 13.06 10.91
CA VAL A 126 -17.45 13.31 11.24
C VAL A 126 -18.22 12.01 11.42
N GLU A 127 -18.10 11.08 10.47
CA GLU A 127 -18.84 9.81 10.47
C GLU A 127 -18.41 8.87 11.60
N HIS A 128 -17.12 8.84 11.93
CA HIS A 128 -16.57 7.86 12.86
C HIS A 128 -16.34 8.44 14.26
N SER A 129 -16.68 9.71 14.48
CA SER A 129 -16.67 10.40 15.78
C SER A 129 -15.48 9.95 16.64
N TYR A 130 -14.25 10.20 16.14
CA TYR A 130 -13.05 9.83 16.89
C TYR A 130 -13.13 10.46 18.29
N VAL A 131 -13.35 9.61 19.30
CA VAL A 131 -13.54 9.97 20.72
C VAL A 131 -12.29 10.66 21.29
N GLU A 132 -11.18 10.64 20.55
CA GLU A 132 -9.89 11.20 20.94
C GLU A 132 -9.73 12.69 20.59
N HIS A 133 -10.61 13.28 19.78
CA HIS A 133 -10.55 14.71 19.52
C HIS A 133 -11.29 15.48 20.60
N THR A 134 -10.54 16.22 21.41
CA THR A 134 -11.07 17.14 22.44
C THR A 134 -11.96 18.25 21.88
N HIS A 135 -11.97 18.44 20.56
CA HIS A 135 -12.79 19.42 19.86
C HIS A 135 -13.67 18.71 18.82
N PRO A 136 -15.00 18.84 18.90
CA PRO A 136 -15.90 18.27 17.91
C PRO A 136 -15.68 18.94 16.56
N VAL A 137 -15.52 18.12 15.52
CA VAL A 137 -15.46 18.59 14.12
C VAL A 137 -16.86 18.40 13.54
N GLY A 138 -17.63 19.48 13.44
CA GLY A 138 -19.01 19.45 12.93
C GLY A 138 -19.12 19.91 11.47
N ASN A 139 -18.23 20.81 11.06
CA ASN A 139 -18.17 21.36 9.71
C ASN A 139 -16.72 21.43 9.20
N PHE A 140 -16.53 21.86 7.95
CA PHE A 140 -15.20 21.90 7.33
C PHE A 140 -14.30 23.03 7.86
N ASP A 141 -14.86 24.13 8.37
CA ASP A 141 -14.07 25.18 9.02
C ASP A 141 -13.48 24.68 10.35
N ASP A 142 -14.25 23.93 11.15
CA ASP A 142 -13.73 23.28 12.37
C ASP A 142 -12.57 22.31 12.03
N TYR A 143 -12.67 21.63 10.88
CA TYR A 143 -11.62 20.75 10.37
C TYR A 143 -10.35 21.52 9.98
N LEU A 144 -10.49 22.67 9.31
CA LEU A 144 -9.36 23.54 8.98
C LEU A 144 -8.69 24.10 10.24
N ASP A 145 -9.48 24.53 11.22
CA ASP A 145 -8.97 25.01 12.52
C ASP A 145 -8.19 23.91 13.25
N MET A 146 -8.67 22.66 13.19
CA MET A 146 -7.96 21.51 13.72
C MET A 146 -6.62 21.28 12.99
N LYS A 147 -6.61 21.34 11.66
CA LYS A 147 -5.38 21.22 10.85
C LYS A 147 -4.36 22.30 11.17
N GLU A 148 -4.80 23.56 11.29
CA GLU A 148 -3.96 24.69 11.69
C GLU A 148 -3.27 24.43 13.04
N ARG A 149 -4.03 23.93 14.03
CA ARG A 149 -3.51 23.61 15.36
C ARG A 149 -2.52 22.45 15.37
N LEU A 150 -2.82 21.38 14.61
CA LEU A 150 -1.96 20.20 14.52
C LEU A 150 -0.75 20.40 13.61
N GLN A 151 -0.77 21.46 12.79
CA GLN A 151 0.23 21.73 11.76
C GLN A 151 0.44 20.55 10.79
N GLU A 152 -0.60 19.73 10.57
CA GLU A 152 -0.52 18.57 9.69
C GLU A 152 -0.60 19.01 8.22
N LYS A 153 0.49 18.83 7.48
CA LYS A 153 0.63 19.29 6.09
C LYS A 153 1.19 18.20 5.19
N ASP A 154 0.86 18.28 3.91
CA ASP A 154 1.48 17.54 2.80
C ASP A 154 1.65 16.05 3.09
N VAL A 155 0.57 15.42 3.56
CA VAL A 155 0.59 14.05 4.07
C VAL A 155 1.01 13.06 2.99
N GLN A 156 0.59 13.25 1.73
CA GLN A 156 0.96 12.32 0.66
C GLN A 156 2.45 12.39 0.38
N ARG A 157 3.00 13.61 0.32
CA ARG A 157 4.42 13.86 0.16
C ARG A 157 5.23 13.31 1.34
N ALA A 158 4.77 13.54 2.57
CA ALA A 158 5.43 13.01 3.77
C ALA A 158 5.55 11.48 3.72
N HIS A 159 4.58 10.77 3.13
CA HIS A 159 4.62 9.33 2.97
C HIS A 159 5.57 8.85 1.86
N ILE A 160 5.75 9.60 0.77
CA ILE A 160 6.63 9.16 -0.33
C ILE A 160 8.08 9.62 -0.15
N ARG A 161 8.34 10.59 0.72
CA ARG A 161 9.64 11.19 0.93
C ARG A 161 10.66 10.16 1.42
N LEU A 162 11.74 9.96 0.65
CA LEU A 162 12.83 9.04 1.01
C LEU A 162 13.96 9.73 1.77
N ARG A 163 14.12 11.05 1.60
CA ARG A 163 15.18 11.89 2.18
C ARG A 163 14.65 13.25 2.57
N ASP A 164 15.35 13.95 3.45
CA ASP A 164 14.97 15.29 3.89
C ASP A 164 15.27 16.37 2.82
N GLU A 165 14.74 16.19 1.60
CA GLU A 165 14.92 17.10 0.47
C GLU A 165 13.72 18.03 0.26
N ALA A 166 13.97 19.16 -0.42
CA ALA A 166 13.04 20.29 -0.45
C ALA A 166 11.97 20.22 -1.57
N SER A 167 12.15 19.45 -2.65
CA SER A 167 11.26 19.49 -3.82
C SER A 167 10.49 18.19 -4.09
N ALA A 168 9.23 18.33 -4.56
CA ALA A 168 8.37 17.20 -4.92
C ALA A 168 8.91 16.39 -6.13
N SER A 169 9.59 17.06 -7.07
CA SER A 169 10.20 16.37 -8.21
C SER A 169 11.33 15.43 -7.79
N ASN A 170 12.14 15.83 -6.82
CA ASN A 170 13.19 14.96 -6.28
C ASN A 170 12.57 13.77 -5.54
N ASP A 171 11.54 14.00 -4.73
CA ASP A 171 10.84 12.94 -4.00
C ASP A 171 10.30 11.88 -4.99
N LEU A 172 9.61 12.31 -6.06
CA LEU A 172 9.11 11.43 -7.10
C LEU A 172 10.25 10.67 -7.81
N LEU A 173 11.29 11.38 -8.26
CA LEU A 173 12.41 10.75 -8.96
C LEU A 173 13.11 9.70 -8.10
N GLN A 174 13.32 9.98 -6.81
CA GLN A 174 13.94 9.03 -5.88
C GLN A 174 13.07 7.79 -5.68
N TYR A 175 11.77 8.00 -5.47
CA TYR A 175 10.83 6.91 -5.30
C TYR A 175 10.77 5.99 -6.53
N LEU A 176 10.72 6.58 -7.73
CA LEU A 176 10.73 5.83 -8.99
C LEU A 176 12.09 5.16 -9.27
N SER A 177 13.21 5.84 -9.00
CA SER A 177 14.56 5.29 -9.19
C SER A 177 14.80 4.06 -8.29
N ALA A 178 14.20 4.06 -7.10
CA ALA A 178 14.21 2.89 -6.22
C ALA A 178 13.43 1.70 -6.81
N GLY A 179 12.65 1.89 -7.87
CA GLY A 179 11.85 0.86 -8.56
C GLY A 179 10.46 0.70 -7.97
N HIS A 180 9.98 1.68 -7.21
CA HIS A 180 8.66 1.68 -6.61
C HIS A 180 7.65 2.34 -7.53
N ALA A 181 6.37 1.96 -7.39
CA ALA A 181 5.29 2.50 -8.22
C ALA A 181 4.46 3.54 -7.49
N ILE A 182 4.08 4.60 -8.20
CA ILE A 182 3.10 5.60 -7.74
C ILE A 182 2.01 5.67 -8.80
N VAL A 183 0.75 5.59 -8.37
CA VAL A 183 -0.41 5.70 -9.26
C VAL A 183 -1.45 6.62 -8.66
N THR A 184 -2.28 7.23 -9.50
CA THR A 184 -3.46 7.99 -9.04
C THR A 184 -4.68 7.08 -8.86
N VAL A 185 -5.60 7.43 -7.93
CA VAL A 185 -6.86 6.71 -7.70
C VAL A 185 -7.66 6.54 -8.99
N GLU A 186 -7.68 7.56 -9.84
CA GLU A 186 -8.36 7.60 -11.13
C GLU A 186 -7.82 6.54 -12.09
N LYS A 187 -6.55 6.16 -11.94
CA LYS A 187 -5.88 5.13 -12.72
C LYS A 187 -5.69 3.83 -11.95
N ASN A 188 -6.57 3.50 -11.01
CA ASN A 188 -6.56 2.20 -10.32
C ASN A 188 -6.55 0.97 -11.25
N PHE A 189 -6.96 1.13 -12.52
CA PHE A 189 -6.77 0.11 -13.56
C PHE A 189 -5.30 -0.29 -13.78
N VAL A 190 -4.34 0.62 -13.58
CA VAL A 190 -2.91 0.33 -13.68
C VAL A 190 -2.48 -0.71 -12.64
N ILE A 191 -2.96 -0.59 -11.40
CA ILE A 191 -2.72 -1.60 -10.36
C ILE A 191 -3.34 -2.92 -10.79
N GLN A 192 -4.53 -2.90 -11.39
CA GLN A 192 -5.17 -4.12 -11.90
C GLN A 192 -4.37 -4.77 -13.04
N GLU A 193 -3.81 -4.00 -13.96
CA GLU A 193 -2.96 -4.53 -15.02
C GLU A 193 -1.64 -5.07 -14.48
N TYR A 194 -1.06 -4.45 -13.45
CA TYR A 194 0.05 -5.02 -12.72
C TYR A 194 -0.34 -6.34 -12.06
N ILE A 195 -1.44 -6.36 -11.31
CA ILE A 195 -1.99 -7.56 -10.67
C ILE A 195 -2.27 -8.64 -11.73
N ARG A 196 -2.82 -8.28 -12.89
CA ARG A 196 -3.06 -9.22 -13.98
C ARG A 196 -1.76 -9.77 -14.56
N ALA A 197 -0.77 -8.91 -14.79
CA ALA A 197 0.53 -9.29 -15.33
C ALA A 197 1.35 -10.12 -14.33
N THR A 198 1.27 -9.81 -13.03
CA THR A 198 2.07 -10.43 -11.97
C THR A 198 1.40 -11.69 -11.43
N LEU A 199 0.09 -11.61 -11.18
CA LEU A 199 -0.65 -12.69 -10.55
C LEU A 199 -1.37 -13.55 -11.61
N GLY A 200 -1.35 -13.22 -12.90
CA GLY A 200 -2.12 -13.97 -13.91
C GLY A 200 -3.64 -14.01 -13.64
N THR A 201 -4.14 -13.28 -12.65
CA THR A 201 -5.55 -13.30 -12.25
C THR A 201 -6.34 -12.36 -13.13
N ARG A 202 -7.54 -12.77 -13.54
CA ARG A 202 -8.47 -11.92 -14.31
C ARG A 202 -9.34 -11.02 -13.43
N HIS A 203 -9.02 -10.87 -12.14
CA HIS A 203 -9.84 -10.07 -11.25
C HIS A 203 -9.85 -8.60 -11.69
N VAL A 204 -11.03 -7.99 -11.64
CA VAL A 204 -11.26 -6.58 -11.97
C VAL A 204 -11.60 -5.89 -10.66
N ILE A 205 -10.74 -4.97 -10.22
CA ILE A 205 -11.18 -4.01 -9.20
C ILE A 205 -12.15 -3.11 -9.93
N GLN A 206 -13.45 -3.25 -9.69
CA GLN A 206 -14.36 -2.29 -10.28
C GLN A 206 -13.98 -0.92 -9.72
N PRO A 207 -13.75 0.09 -10.58
CA PRO A 207 -13.60 1.44 -10.11
C PRO A 207 -14.93 1.77 -9.44
N HIS A 208 -14.96 1.67 -8.12
CA HIS A 208 -15.98 2.36 -7.38
C HIS A 208 -15.66 3.82 -7.65
N ASN A 209 -16.49 4.47 -8.47
CA ASN A 209 -16.69 5.89 -8.32
C ASN A 209 -17.11 6.03 -6.87
N ILE A 210 -16.14 6.29 -5.99
CA ILE A 210 -16.38 6.66 -4.61
C ILE A 210 -16.98 8.06 -4.75
N SER A 211 -18.27 8.05 -5.09
CA SER A 211 -19.17 9.17 -5.09
C SER A 211 -19.29 9.56 -3.63
N THR A 212 -18.27 10.25 -3.14
CA THR A 212 -18.47 11.19 -2.08
C THR A 212 -19.44 12.20 -2.65
N SER A 213 -20.66 12.22 -2.12
CA SER A 213 -21.64 13.30 -2.24
C SER A 213 -20.95 14.64 -2.55
N SER A 214 -21.48 15.38 -3.52
CA SER A 214 -20.99 16.64 -4.12
C SER A 214 -20.66 17.71 -3.07
N PHE A 215 -19.62 17.47 -2.30
CA PHE A 215 -19.15 18.34 -1.24
C PHE A 215 -18.18 19.29 -1.89
N GLU A 216 -18.64 20.53 -2.05
CA GLU A 216 -17.88 21.59 -2.68
C GLU A 216 -17.37 22.51 -1.58
N LEU A 217 -16.07 22.78 -1.61
CA LEU A 217 -15.46 23.78 -0.74
C LEU A 217 -15.83 25.17 -1.24
N THR A 218 -16.16 26.07 -0.31
CA THR A 218 -16.22 27.49 -0.63
C THR A 218 -14.85 28.00 -1.09
N SER A 219 -14.80 29.11 -1.82
CA SER A 219 -13.54 29.76 -2.21
C SER A 219 -12.66 30.08 -0.99
N GLU A 220 -13.28 30.46 0.13
CA GLU A 220 -12.58 30.72 1.38
C GLU A 220 -11.93 29.45 1.95
N GLN A 221 -12.71 28.37 2.09
CA GLN A 221 -12.21 27.09 2.59
C GLN A 221 -11.09 26.53 1.71
N ARG A 222 -11.22 26.67 0.38
CA ARG A 222 -10.17 26.26 -0.57
C ARG A 222 -8.88 27.06 -0.34
N ARG A 223 -8.97 28.38 -0.21
CA ARG A 223 -7.83 29.27 0.05
C ARG A 223 -7.16 28.94 1.38
N ARG A 224 -7.94 28.65 2.43
CA ARG A 224 -7.43 28.22 3.73
C ARG A 224 -6.77 26.85 3.69
N LEU A 225 -7.27 25.93 2.86
CA LEU A 225 -6.72 24.58 2.72
C LEU A 225 -5.40 24.55 1.95
N GLU A 226 -5.24 25.41 0.95
CA GLU A 226 -4.10 25.41 0.01
C GLU A 226 -2.72 25.33 0.69
N PRO A 227 -2.40 26.11 1.76
CA PRO A 227 -1.11 26.02 2.45
C PRO A 227 -0.83 24.68 3.17
N PHE A 228 -1.81 23.80 3.29
CA PHE A 228 -1.67 22.46 3.90
C PHE A 228 -1.43 21.36 2.86
N ILE A 229 -1.71 21.65 1.58
CA ILE A 229 -1.67 20.66 0.50
C ILE A 229 -0.85 21.13 -0.70
N GLU A 230 -0.15 22.26 -0.61
CA GLU A 230 0.58 22.86 -1.73
C GLU A 230 1.59 21.88 -2.34
N ALA A 231 2.38 21.20 -1.50
CA ALA A 231 3.38 20.25 -2.00
C ALA A 231 2.73 18.95 -2.46
N ASP A 232 1.64 18.52 -1.82
CA ASP A 232 0.82 17.40 -2.29
C ASP A 232 0.21 17.68 -3.68
N MET A 233 -0.25 18.91 -3.94
CA MET A 233 -0.79 19.34 -5.24
C MET A 233 0.29 19.30 -6.32
N ALA A 234 1.49 19.82 -6.03
CA ALA A 234 2.63 19.77 -6.95
C ALA A 234 3.02 18.32 -7.29
N LEU A 235 3.10 17.45 -6.27
CA LEU A 235 3.38 16.03 -6.46
C LEU A 235 2.30 15.35 -7.32
N TYR A 236 1.02 15.59 -6.99
CA TYR A 236 -0.11 14.97 -7.67
C TYR A 236 -0.15 15.36 -9.15
N GLU A 237 0.00 16.65 -9.47
CA GLU A 237 0.03 17.13 -10.85
C GLU A 237 1.25 16.61 -11.63
N LEU A 238 2.40 16.47 -10.98
CA LEU A 238 3.59 15.86 -11.58
C LEU A 238 3.33 14.40 -11.98
N VAL A 239 2.75 13.61 -11.07
CA VAL A 239 2.39 12.21 -11.35
C VAL A 239 1.34 12.14 -12.46
N ARG A 240 0.28 12.97 -12.41
CA ARG A 240 -0.73 13.03 -13.48
C ARG A 240 -0.16 13.42 -14.84
N ALA A 241 0.78 14.36 -14.87
CA ALA A 241 1.47 14.75 -16.10
C ALA A 241 2.25 13.57 -16.69
N ALA A 242 3.06 12.89 -15.87
CA ALA A 242 3.84 11.75 -16.32
C ALA A 242 2.97 10.53 -16.68
N GLU A 243 1.82 10.36 -16.03
CA GLU A 243 0.81 9.37 -16.38
C GLU A 243 0.13 9.67 -17.72
N ARG A 244 -0.04 10.95 -18.10
CA ARG A 244 -0.61 11.35 -19.41
C ARG A 244 0.34 11.09 -20.56
N THR A 245 1.65 11.24 -20.34
CA THR A 245 2.68 10.99 -21.35
C THR A 245 3.04 9.51 -21.49
N GLY A 246 2.56 8.65 -20.58
CA GLY A 246 2.91 7.23 -20.53
C GLY A 246 4.34 6.93 -20.08
N SER A 247 5.13 7.98 -19.76
CA SER A 247 6.52 7.87 -19.30
C SER A 247 6.65 7.02 -18.04
N LEU A 248 5.82 7.31 -17.03
CA LEU A 248 5.79 6.58 -15.75
C LEU A 248 5.58 5.08 -15.92
N LEU A 249 4.63 4.68 -16.78
CA LEU A 249 4.28 3.28 -16.99
C LEU A 249 5.36 2.52 -17.76
N ASN A 250 6.00 3.18 -18.72
CA ASN A 250 7.05 2.59 -19.53
C ASN A 250 8.34 2.44 -18.74
N ASP A 251 8.80 3.49 -18.06
CA ASP A 251 10.04 3.46 -17.27
C ASP A 251 9.92 2.47 -16.11
N TRP A 252 8.75 2.40 -15.49
CA TRP A 252 8.49 1.42 -14.44
C TRP A 252 8.44 -0.02 -14.95
N ARG A 253 7.80 -0.29 -16.09
CA ARG A 253 7.78 -1.63 -16.70
C ARG A 253 9.18 -2.10 -17.11
N VAL A 254 9.99 -1.19 -17.66
CA VAL A 254 11.37 -1.45 -18.07
C VAL A 254 12.22 -1.73 -16.83
N GLY A 255 12.23 -0.82 -15.85
CA GLY A 255 13.03 -0.96 -14.64
C GLY A 255 12.63 -2.18 -13.80
N TRP A 256 11.36 -2.56 -13.76
CA TRP A 256 10.92 -3.76 -13.07
C TRP A 256 11.37 -5.03 -13.78
N ARG A 257 11.16 -5.15 -15.11
CA ARG A 257 11.61 -6.30 -15.89
C ARG A 257 13.13 -6.49 -15.81
N GLU A 258 13.90 -5.40 -15.85
CA GLU A 258 15.35 -5.46 -15.71
C GLU A 258 15.76 -5.90 -14.30
N LYS A 259 15.10 -5.39 -13.24
CA LYS A 259 15.40 -5.76 -11.85
C LYS A 259 14.97 -7.19 -11.48
N THR A 260 13.91 -7.72 -12.09
CA THR A 260 13.51 -9.13 -11.90
C THR A 260 14.33 -10.08 -12.77
N ALA A 261 14.60 -9.73 -14.03
CA ALA A 261 15.44 -10.55 -14.91
C ALA A 261 16.91 -10.62 -14.44
N ALA A 262 17.42 -9.58 -13.79
CA ALA A 262 18.77 -9.56 -13.21
C ALA A 262 18.85 -10.18 -11.81
N ALA A 263 17.78 -10.80 -11.30
CA ALA A 263 17.87 -11.54 -10.04
C ALA A 263 18.79 -12.75 -10.23
N PRO A 264 19.91 -12.85 -9.47
CA PRO A 264 20.84 -13.96 -9.63
C PRO A 264 20.14 -15.27 -9.26
N ALA A 265 20.53 -16.36 -9.92
CA ALA A 265 20.09 -17.74 -9.73
C ALA A 265 20.41 -18.33 -8.34
N ILE A 266 20.35 -17.52 -7.27
CA ILE A 266 20.58 -17.90 -5.87
C ILE A 266 19.54 -18.90 -5.37
N ALA A 267 18.40 -19.03 -6.06
CA ALA A 267 17.40 -20.05 -5.75
C ALA A 267 17.88 -21.49 -6.07
N GLN A 268 18.84 -21.68 -6.99
CA GLN A 268 19.33 -23.02 -7.33
C GLN A 268 20.37 -23.56 -6.34
N ASP A 269 21.10 -22.70 -5.62
CA ASP A 269 22.13 -23.16 -4.67
C ASP A 269 21.58 -23.55 -3.28
N ARG A 270 20.35 -23.13 -2.95
CA ARG A 270 19.71 -23.51 -1.66
C ARG A 270 19.03 -24.87 -1.69
N ALA A 271 18.72 -25.42 -2.88
CA ALA A 271 18.18 -26.76 -3.00
C ALA A 271 19.24 -27.87 -2.75
N SER A 272 20.52 -27.53 -2.85
CA SER A 272 21.67 -28.45 -2.65
C SER A 272 22.14 -28.53 -1.19
N ALA A 273 21.82 -27.52 -0.36
CA ALA A 273 22.20 -27.51 1.06
C ALA A 273 21.14 -28.21 1.92
N ARG A 274 21.06 -29.56 1.81
CA ARG A 274 20.42 -30.36 2.86
C ARG A 274 21.20 -30.11 4.17
N PRO A 275 20.55 -29.72 5.27
CA PRO A 275 21.22 -29.78 6.56
C PRO A 275 21.56 -31.26 6.80
N ALA A 276 22.85 -31.54 7.03
CA ALA A 276 23.28 -32.85 7.48
C ALA A 276 22.43 -33.22 8.71
N ALA A 277 21.79 -34.40 8.64
CA ALA A 277 20.96 -34.89 9.73
C ALA A 277 21.77 -34.84 11.03
N ALA A 278 21.26 -34.12 12.03
CA ALA A 278 21.83 -34.13 13.36
C ALA A 278 21.91 -35.58 13.86
N PRO A 279 23.03 -36.03 14.42
CA PRO A 279 23.15 -37.39 14.91
C PRO A 279 22.11 -37.64 16.00
N ALA A 280 21.37 -38.74 15.84
CA ALA A 280 20.37 -39.18 16.81
C ALA A 280 21.03 -39.36 18.19
N HIS A 281 20.57 -38.61 19.18
CA HIS A 281 20.92 -38.84 20.57
C HIS A 281 20.38 -40.21 20.99
N MET A 282 21.29 -41.16 21.21
CA MET A 282 21.00 -42.43 21.85
C MET A 282 20.67 -42.17 23.34
N PRO A 283 19.55 -42.68 23.87
CA PRO A 283 19.27 -42.60 25.30
C PRO A 283 20.28 -43.46 26.05
N GLY A 284 21.03 -42.84 26.97
CA GLY A 284 21.92 -43.54 27.89
C GLY A 284 21.13 -44.36 28.92
N PRO A 285 21.72 -45.46 29.45
CA PRO A 285 21.05 -46.28 30.45
C PRO A 285 20.91 -45.52 31.77
N HIS A 286 19.71 -45.56 32.34
CA HIS A 286 19.44 -45.07 33.70
C HIS A 286 20.10 -46.00 34.75
N PRO A 287 20.60 -45.44 35.87
CA PRO A 287 21.13 -46.19 37.00
C PRO A 287 20.06 -46.95 37.79
#